data_AF-A0A956EM84-F1
#
_entry.id   AF-A0A956EM84-F1
#
_cell.length_a   1.000
_cell.length_b   1.000
_cell.length_c   1.000
_cell.angle_alpha   90.00
_cell.angle_beta   90.00
_cell.angle_gamma   90.00
#
_symmetry.space_group_name_H-M   'P 1'
#
loop_
_entity.id
_entity.type
_entity.pdbx_description
1 polymer ?
#
loop_
_entity_poly.entity_id
_entity_poly.type
_entity_poly.pdbx_seq_one_letter_code
_entity_poly.pdbx_strand_id
1 'polypeptide(L)'
;VGIKVLGVVENESYFMCDGCDKRHEIFGSGGGQKVAEHAEAPLLGQIPLEPSVREWGDAGTPVVQASPGSAIAKAFQDVAEQLVQAVDASHEGRAGAGFTIDRSGGQNRRLPVAR
;
A
#
# COMPACT_ATOMS: atom_id res chain seq x y z
N VAL A 1 18.78 -18.99 -0.64
CA VAL A 1 17.63 -18.10 -0.95
C VAL A 1 16.71 -18.13 0.25
N GLY A 2 16.24 -16.97 0.73
CA GLY A 2 15.47 -16.82 1.98
C GLY A 2 15.07 -15.35 2.15
N ILE A 3 14.32 -14.83 1.18
CA ILE A 3 13.84 -13.44 1.21
C ILE A 3 12.75 -13.36 2.27
N LYS A 4 12.96 -12.53 3.29
CA LYS A 4 11.97 -12.30 4.34
C LYS A 4 10.73 -11.63 3.74
N VAL A 5 9.56 -12.18 4.03
CA VAL A 5 8.28 -11.53 3.75
C VAL A 5 8.05 -10.46 4.81
N LEU A 6 7.91 -9.19 4.38
CA LEU A 6 7.69 -8.06 5.28
C LEU A 6 6.21 -7.87 5.64
N GLY A 7 5.32 -8.37 4.79
CA GLY A 7 3.89 -8.30 5.01
C GLY A 7 3.10 -8.61 3.75
N VAL A 8 1.78 -8.64 3.90
CA VAL A 8 0.80 -8.91 2.85
C VAL A 8 -0.09 -7.68 2.66
N VAL A 9 -0.43 -7.36 1.42
CA VAL A 9 -1.44 -6.34 1.08
C VAL A 9 -2.57 -7.05 0.36
N GLU A 10 -3.80 -6.87 0.82
CA GLU A 10 -4.98 -7.40 0.14
C GLU A 10 -5.51 -6.34 -0.83
N ASN A 11 -5.17 -6.49 -2.11
CA ASN A 11 -5.63 -5.61 -3.17
C ASN A 11 -7.06 -5.94 -3.59
N GLU A 12 -7.81 -4.93 -4.08
CA GLU A 12 -9.22 -5.06 -4.51
C GLU A 12 -10.11 -5.77 -3.46
N SER A 13 -9.83 -5.49 -2.19
CA SER A 13 -10.35 -6.22 -1.03
C SER A 13 -11.84 -6.00 -0.77
N TYR A 14 -12.35 -4.81 -1.05
CA TYR A 14 -13.76 -4.46 -0.88
C TYR A 14 -14.13 -3.30 -1.81
N PHE A 15 -15.42 -3.06 -1.99
CA PHE A 15 -15.96 -1.93 -2.73
C PHE A 15 -16.77 -1.01 -1.81
N MET A 16 -16.62 0.30 -1.96
CA MET A 16 -17.45 1.33 -1.33
C MET A 16 -18.36 1.93 -2.38
N CYS A 17 -19.67 1.96 -2.15
CA CYS A 17 -20.60 2.46 -3.15
C CYS A 17 -20.73 3.98 -3.13
N ASP A 18 -20.91 4.59 -4.29
CA ASP A 18 -21.17 6.02 -4.40
C ASP A 18 -22.51 6.35 -3.74
N GLY A 19 -22.46 7.08 -2.61
CA GLY A 19 -23.64 7.48 -1.85
C GLY A 19 -24.07 6.52 -0.74
N CYS A 20 -23.28 5.49 -0.41
CA CYS A 20 -23.43 4.76 0.83
C CYS A 20 -22.11 4.57 1.58
N ASP A 21 -22.18 4.59 2.91
CA ASP A 21 -21.02 4.29 3.76
C ASP A 21 -20.82 2.78 3.98
N LYS A 22 -21.40 1.94 3.11
CA LYS A 22 -21.35 0.49 3.26
C LYS A 22 -20.15 -0.08 2.53
N ARG A 23 -19.40 -0.90 3.27
CA ARG A 23 -18.35 -1.77 2.74
C ARG A 23 -18.96 -3.04 2.15
N HIS A 24 -18.63 -3.33 0.89
CA HIS A 24 -19.09 -4.50 0.14
C HIS A 24 -17.94 -5.48 -0.11
N GLU A 25 -18.03 -6.66 0.49
CA GLU A 25 -17.12 -7.78 0.30
C GLU A 25 -17.50 -8.57 -0.97
N ILE A 26 -17.35 -7.95 -2.15
CA ILE A 26 -17.83 -8.50 -3.44
C ILE A 26 -17.21 -9.86 -3.82
N PHE A 27 -16.02 -10.16 -3.28
CA PHE A 27 -15.31 -11.43 -3.48
C PHE A 27 -15.17 -12.24 -2.17
N GLY A 28 -15.94 -11.88 -1.14
CA GLY A 28 -15.75 -12.39 0.22
C GLY A 28 -14.64 -11.66 0.97
N SER A 29 -14.35 -12.09 2.20
CA SER A 29 -13.45 -11.38 3.12
C SER A 29 -12.47 -12.31 3.83
N GLY A 30 -11.30 -11.78 4.20
CA GLY A 30 -10.34 -12.44 5.10
C GLY A 30 -9.35 -13.38 4.41
N GLY A 31 -9.29 -13.38 3.07
CA GLY A 31 -8.29 -14.13 2.32
C GLY A 31 -6.88 -13.60 2.61
N GLY A 32 -6.70 -12.29 2.58
CA GLY A 32 -5.43 -11.63 2.88
C GLY A 32 -4.92 -11.94 4.29
N GLN A 33 -5.80 -11.96 5.28
CA GLN A 33 -5.44 -12.31 6.66
C GLN A 33 -4.92 -13.76 6.77
N LYS A 34 -5.59 -14.73 6.13
CA LYS A 34 -5.12 -16.13 6.11
C LYS A 34 -3.78 -16.28 5.42
N VAL A 35 -3.54 -15.54 4.34
CA VAL A 35 -2.24 -15.53 3.64
C VAL A 35 -1.16 -14.92 4.53
N ALA A 36 -1.47 -13.83 5.24
CA ALA A 36 -0.56 -13.19 6.19
C ALA A 36 -0.15 -14.16 7.32
N GLU A 37 -1.13 -14.85 7.91
CA GLU A 37 -0.90 -15.89 8.93
C GLU A 37 -0.02 -17.03 8.41
N HIS A 38 -0.30 -17.54 7.20
CA HIS A 38 0.49 -18.60 6.60
C HIS A 38 1.93 -18.17 6.29
N ALA A 39 2.13 -16.90 5.93
CA ALA A 39 3.43 -16.34 5.63
C ALA A 39 4.21 -15.88 6.88
N GLU A 40 3.64 -16.04 8.08
CA GLU A 40 4.19 -15.52 9.34
C GLU A 40 4.56 -14.02 9.24
N ALA A 41 3.73 -13.25 8.55
CA ALA A 41 3.95 -11.84 8.24
C ALA A 41 2.67 -11.02 8.51
N PRO A 42 2.77 -9.72 8.81
CA PRO A 42 1.58 -8.90 9.08
C PRO A 42 0.77 -8.63 7.81
N LEU A 43 -0.55 -8.48 7.97
CA LEU A 43 -1.38 -7.82 6.96
C LEU A 43 -1.15 -6.31 7.07
N LEU A 44 -0.50 -5.72 6.06
CA LEU A 44 -0.15 -4.30 6.03
C LEU A 44 -1.36 -3.41 5.73
N GLY A 45 -2.34 -3.94 5.01
CA GLY A 45 -3.59 -3.24 4.76
C GLY A 45 -4.45 -3.88 3.67
N GLN A 46 -5.63 -3.29 3.50
CA GLN A 46 -6.66 -3.69 2.55
C GLN A 46 -6.99 -2.50 1.65
N ILE A 47 -6.75 -2.65 0.35
CA ILE A 47 -6.99 -1.59 -0.64
C ILE A 47 -8.36 -1.82 -1.29
N PRO A 48 -9.27 -0.82 -1.30
CA PRO A 48 -10.54 -0.96 -1.97
C PRO A 48 -10.40 -1.03 -3.49
N LEU A 49 -11.36 -1.68 -4.14
CA LEU A 49 -11.55 -1.61 -5.58
C LEU A 49 -12.14 -0.24 -5.92
N GLU A 50 -11.34 0.66 -6.49
CA GLU A 50 -11.77 2.00 -6.89
C GLU A 50 -11.32 2.32 -8.33
N PRO A 51 -12.25 2.69 -9.24
CA PRO A 51 -11.91 2.96 -10.65
C PRO A 51 -10.82 4.02 -10.83
N SER A 52 -10.77 5.00 -9.94
CA SER A 52 -9.80 6.11 -9.96
C SER A 52 -8.36 5.63 -9.95
N VAL A 53 -8.04 4.49 -9.32
CA VAL A 53 -6.69 3.91 -9.30
C VAL A 53 -6.22 3.57 -10.70
N ARG A 54 -7.07 2.88 -11.46
CA ARG A 54 -6.80 2.49 -12.85
C ARG A 54 -6.74 3.71 -13.75
N GLU A 55 -7.71 4.63 -13.64
CA GLU A 55 -7.78 5.83 -14.48
C GLU A 55 -6.52 6.70 -14.35
N TRP A 56 -6.09 6.94 -13.11
CA TRP A 56 -4.89 7.72 -12.83
C TRP A 56 -3.61 6.95 -13.20
N GLY A 57 -3.57 5.64 -12.96
CA GLY A 57 -2.50 4.76 -13.42
C GLY A 57 -2.31 4.79 -14.93
N ASP A 58 -3.39 4.67 -15.69
CA ASP A 58 -3.40 4.74 -17.16
C ASP A 58 -2.96 6.13 -17.67
N ALA A 59 -3.31 7.19 -16.94
CA ALA A 59 -2.87 8.56 -17.21
C ALA A 59 -1.40 8.83 -16.81
N GLY A 60 -0.72 7.85 -16.18
CA GLY A 60 0.68 7.96 -15.77
C GLY A 60 0.91 8.81 -14.51
N THR A 61 -0.13 9.13 -13.74
CA THR A 61 -0.02 9.87 -12.47
C THR A 61 -0.60 9.01 -11.35
N PRO A 62 0.15 8.61 -10.32
CA PRO A 62 -0.41 7.78 -9.24
C PRO A 62 -1.58 8.46 -8.52
N VAL A 63 -2.59 7.68 -8.09
CA VAL A 63 -3.77 8.21 -7.38
C VAL A 63 -3.42 9.00 -6.11
N VAL A 64 -2.35 8.61 -5.41
CA VAL A 64 -1.83 9.33 -4.22
C VAL A 64 -1.33 10.75 -4.54
N GLN A 65 -0.94 11.00 -5.79
CA GLN A 65 -0.54 12.33 -6.27
C GLN A 65 -1.72 13.06 -6.92
N ALA A 66 -2.53 12.36 -7.72
CA ALA A 66 -3.63 12.96 -8.46
C ALA A 66 -4.82 13.34 -7.57
N SER A 67 -5.05 12.58 -6.49
CA SER A 67 -6.14 12.78 -5.55
C SER A 67 -5.69 12.49 -4.10
N PRO A 68 -4.76 13.28 -3.53
CA PRO A 68 -4.11 12.98 -2.24
C PRO A 68 -5.07 12.92 -1.05
N GLY A 69 -6.26 13.55 -1.15
CA GLY A 69 -7.27 13.56 -0.10
C GLY A 69 -8.34 12.46 -0.20
N SER A 70 -8.29 11.58 -1.22
CA SER A 70 -9.28 10.51 -1.36
C SER A 70 -9.04 9.37 -0.36
N ALA A 71 -10.10 8.61 -0.08
CA ALA A 71 -10.02 7.45 0.80
C ALA A 71 -9.01 6.40 0.28
N ILE A 72 -8.96 6.17 -1.03
CA ILE A 72 -7.99 5.26 -1.66
C ILE A 72 -6.55 5.75 -1.54
N ALA A 73 -6.30 7.07 -1.71
CA ALA A 73 -4.98 7.63 -1.54
C ALA A 73 -4.49 7.46 -0.09
N LYS A 74 -5.40 7.63 0.88
CA LYS A 74 -5.13 7.37 2.30
C LYS A 74 -4.83 5.88 2.55
N ALA A 75 -5.61 4.95 1.98
CA ALA A 75 -5.37 3.51 2.15
C ALA A 75 -3.96 3.10 1.67
N PHE A 76 -3.48 3.64 0.54
CA PHE A 76 -2.11 3.41 0.09
C PHE A 76 -1.06 4.04 1.01
N GLN A 77 -1.32 5.24 1.57
CA GLN A 77 -0.43 5.88 2.53
C GLN A 77 -0.31 5.08 3.83
N ASP A 78 -1.44 4.60 4.36
CA ASP A 78 -1.48 3.77 5.57
C ASP A 78 -0.66 2.48 5.36
N VAL A 79 -0.80 1.81 4.21
CA VAL A 79 0.03 0.64 3.85
C VAL A 79 1.52 0.98 3.82
N ALA A 80 1.89 2.13 3.25
CA ALA A 80 3.29 2.56 3.18
C ALA A 80 3.87 2.82 4.57
N GLU A 81 3.09 3.40 5.49
CA GLU A 81 3.48 3.64 6.88
C GLU A 81 3.69 2.31 7.64
N GLN A 82 2.79 1.35 7.46
CA GLN A 82 2.94 0.01 8.05
C GLN A 82 4.15 -0.74 7.49
N LEU A 83 4.43 -0.59 6.19
CA LEU A 83 5.62 -1.17 5.57
C LEU A 83 6.90 -0.59 6.16
N VAL A 84 6.98 0.73 6.36
CA VAL A 84 8.16 1.36 6.98
C VAL A 84 8.40 0.81 8.38
N GLN A 85 7.35 0.67 9.19
CA GLN A 85 7.47 0.06 10.52
C GLN A 85 7.96 -1.40 10.45
N ALA A 86 7.46 -2.20 9.51
CA ALA A 86 7.90 -3.58 9.31
C ALA A 86 9.37 -3.66 8.86
N VAL A 87 9.81 -2.72 8.02
CA VAL A 87 11.20 -2.58 7.60
C VAL A 87 12.08 -2.21 8.80
N ASP A 88 11.73 -1.17 9.55
CA ASP A 88 12.49 -0.73 10.72
C ASP A 88 12.66 -1.86 11.75
N ALA A 89 11.57 -2.58 12.07
CA ALA A 89 11.61 -3.75 12.95
C ALA A 89 12.48 -4.89 12.39
N SER A 90 12.57 -5.03 11.07
CA SER A 90 13.45 -6.02 10.42
C SER A 90 14.93 -5.61 10.41
N HIS A 91 15.23 -4.33 10.63
CA HIS A 91 16.57 -3.74 10.61
C HIS A 91 17.17 -3.53 12.00
N GLU A 92 16.51 -3.94 13.09
CA GLU A 92 17.07 -3.98 14.46
C GLU A 92 18.39 -4.79 14.47
N GLY A 93 19.51 -4.10 14.24
CA GLY A 93 20.84 -4.70 14.03
C GLY A 93 21.73 -4.01 12.98
N ARG A 94 21.19 -3.14 12.12
CA ARG A 94 21.97 -2.32 11.17
C ARG A 94 21.74 -0.84 11.47
N ALA A 95 22.71 -0.20 12.12
CA ALA A 95 22.70 1.24 12.39
C ALA A 95 22.72 2.03 11.07
N GLY A 96 21.55 2.41 10.57
CA GLY A 96 21.35 3.29 9.42
C GLY A 96 20.25 4.30 9.73
N ALA A 97 20.29 5.48 9.11
CA ALA A 97 19.27 6.51 9.26
C ALA A 97 17.88 5.93 8.94
N GLY A 98 16.89 6.20 9.80
CA GLY A 98 15.53 5.67 9.65
C GLY A 98 14.90 5.98 8.28
N PHE A 99 14.03 5.08 7.81
CA PHE A 99 13.37 5.27 6.52
C PHE A 99 12.37 6.43 6.60
N THR A 100 12.40 7.31 5.60
CA THR A 100 11.43 8.40 5.47
C THR A 100 10.66 8.22 4.16
N ILE A 101 9.33 8.28 4.24
CA ILE A 101 8.47 8.25 3.06
C ILE A 101 8.61 9.58 2.31
N ASP A 102 9.08 9.52 1.05
CA ASP A 102 9.09 10.68 0.16
C ASP A 102 7.67 11.03 -0.28
N ARG A 103 7.15 12.16 0.22
CA ARG A 103 5.83 12.69 -0.12
C ARG A 103 5.84 13.67 -1.30
N SER A 104 6.97 13.86 -1.98
CA SER A 104 7.10 14.80 -3.11
C SER A 104 6.43 14.33 -4.41
N GLY A 105 5.81 13.14 -4.43
CA GLY A 105 5.30 12.54 -5.66
C GLY A 105 6.42 12.20 -6.66
N GLY A 106 7.64 11.96 -6.16
CA GLY A 106 8.80 11.64 -6.99
C GLY A 106 9.50 12.86 -7.61
N GLN A 107 9.15 14.09 -7.21
CA GLN A 107 9.87 15.30 -7.66
C GLN A 107 11.30 15.38 -7.09
N ASN A 108 11.56 14.72 -5.95
CA ASN A 108 12.90 14.64 -5.34
C ASN A 108 13.73 13.42 -5.79
N ARG A 109 13.32 12.73 -6.86
CA ARG A 109 14.03 11.53 -7.31
C ARG A 109 15.32 11.86 -8.07
N ARG A 110 16.46 11.40 -7.56
CA ARG A 110 17.51 10.81 -8.41
C ARG A 110 17.15 9.33 -8.60
N LEU A 111 16.30 9.02 -9.58
CA LEU A 111 16.12 7.62 -9.96
C LEU A 111 17.43 7.13 -10.59
N PRO A 112 17.97 5.96 -10.21
CA PRO A 112 19.08 5.31 -10.90
C PRO A 112 18.62 4.66 -12.22
N VAL A 113 17.56 5.18 -12.84
CA VAL A 113 17.08 4.74 -14.14
C VAL A 113 17.48 5.81 -15.13
N ALA A 114 18.71 5.68 -15.65
CA ALA A 114 19.08 6.34 -16.89
C ALA A 114 18.08 5.91 -17.98
N ARG A 115 17.71 6.84 -18.86
CA ARG A 115 17.08 6.51 -20.14
C ARG A 115 17.95 5.55 -20.93
#